data_AF-A0A8H7CFD4-F1
#
_entry.id   AF-A0A8H7CFD4-F1
#
_cell.length_a   1.000
_cell.length_b   1.000
_cell.length_c   1.000
_cell.angle_alpha   90.00
_cell.angle_beta   90.00
_cell.angle_gamma   90.00
#
_symmetry.space_group_name_H-M   'P 1'
#
loop_
_entity.id
_entity.type
_entity.pdbx_description
1 polymer ?
#
loop_
_entity_poly.entity_id
_entity_poly.type
_entity_poly.pdbx_seq_one_letter_code
_entity_poly.pdbx_strand_id
1 'polypeptide(L)'
;MDRAIDLRSKCPHFRILVVGRANAGKTTLLKRVCNSVQDPEIFTPEGKRLDLAIVEGSTERGEHNIENQLVFKSNRQFIFHDSRGFESGSADEIQKVKDFITARSATRKLSHQLHAIWYCIPYGHQPAAIGSRRTVLRDFWNRERHAECFVADEELMQSFLFPVPVIAIFTKFDGLIKETFNELRGRGKNISDAKNGAPHQAQAMLTSNFIGPLNITKFRPSDFVRLDDMRMEQSDCIDLINKTAHALSDDTLRLLFVSVQQNNIDLCIASAVTNVLRSTDDDVRKLVREAISWFPHVWAQRVSMKV
;
A
#
# COMPACT_ATOMS: atom_id res chain seq x y z
N MET A 1 15.03 11.57 22.34
CA MET A 1 15.91 10.75 21.48
C MET A 1 16.02 9.29 21.95
N ASP A 2 16.26 9.04 23.25
CA ASP A 2 16.51 7.68 23.75
C ASP A 2 15.35 6.70 23.47
N ARG A 3 14.10 7.15 23.59
CA ARG A 3 12.93 6.36 23.21
C ARG A 3 12.89 6.01 21.71
N ALA A 4 13.26 6.94 20.84
CA ALA A 4 13.35 6.70 19.40
C ALA A 4 14.48 5.73 19.06
N ILE A 5 15.62 5.84 19.77
CA ILE A 5 16.78 4.97 19.59
C ILE A 5 16.46 3.56 20.05
N ASP A 6 15.89 3.44 21.23
CA ASP A 6 15.43 2.18 21.78
C ASP A 6 14.41 1.53 20.84
N LEU A 7 13.44 2.30 20.34
CA LEU A 7 12.48 1.82 19.35
C LEU A 7 13.16 1.29 18.09
N ARG A 8 14.03 2.07 17.44
CA ARG A 8 14.72 1.66 16.21
C ARG A 8 15.65 0.46 16.42
N SER A 9 16.22 0.34 17.63
CA SER A 9 17.04 -0.82 18.00
C SER A 9 16.19 -2.09 18.17
N LYS A 10 14.97 -1.96 18.69
CA LYS A 10 14.02 -3.07 18.90
C LYS A 10 13.22 -3.42 17.65
N CYS A 11 12.96 -2.43 16.80
CA CYS A 11 12.21 -2.53 15.56
C CYS A 11 12.98 -1.82 14.42
N PRO A 12 13.90 -2.54 13.74
CA PRO A 12 14.71 -1.94 12.68
C PRO A 12 13.96 -1.68 11.37
N HIS A 13 12.84 -2.37 11.15
CA HIS A 13 12.10 -2.38 9.90
C HIS A 13 10.63 -2.00 10.06
N PHE A 14 10.09 -1.28 9.08
CA PHE A 14 8.66 -1.08 8.95
C PHE A 14 8.07 -2.13 8.00
N ARG A 15 7.13 -2.93 8.51
CA ARG A 15 6.45 -4.03 7.80
C ARG A 15 5.10 -3.62 7.23
N ILE A 16 4.95 -3.83 5.91
CA ILE A 16 3.71 -3.53 5.19
C ILE A 16 3.23 -4.79 4.46
N LEU A 17 1.94 -5.06 4.53
CA LEU A 17 1.29 -6.10 3.74
C LEU A 17 0.64 -5.43 2.54
N VAL A 18 1.02 -5.84 1.34
CA VAL A 18 0.39 -5.39 0.10
C VAL A 18 -0.59 -6.45 -0.37
N VAL A 19 -1.87 -6.10 -0.30
CA VAL A 19 -2.99 -6.96 -0.68
C VAL A 19 -3.53 -6.47 -2.01
N GLY A 20 -4.00 -7.39 -2.86
CA GLY A 20 -4.71 -7.04 -4.08
C GLY A 20 -4.67 -8.19 -5.07
N ARG A 21 -5.59 -8.20 -6.04
CA ARG A 21 -5.69 -9.24 -7.07
C ARG A 21 -4.42 -9.39 -7.91
N ALA A 22 -4.35 -10.49 -8.65
CA ALA A 22 -3.33 -10.62 -9.69
C ALA A 22 -3.41 -9.40 -10.64
N ASN A 23 -2.25 -8.92 -11.07
CA ASN A 23 -2.13 -7.70 -11.87
C ASN A 23 -2.70 -6.42 -11.23
N ALA A 24 -2.91 -6.36 -9.91
CA ALA A 24 -3.37 -5.14 -9.23
C ALA A 24 -2.34 -3.99 -9.19
N GLY A 25 -1.13 -4.19 -9.72
CA GLY A 25 -0.07 -3.18 -9.70
C GLY A 25 0.79 -3.17 -8.42
N LYS A 26 0.68 -4.21 -7.57
CA LYS A 26 1.43 -4.33 -6.30
C LYS A 26 2.95 -4.19 -6.47
N THR A 27 3.55 -4.97 -7.37
CA THR A 27 5.01 -4.90 -7.61
C THR A 27 5.43 -3.54 -8.16
N THR A 28 4.63 -2.95 -9.05
CA THR A 28 4.89 -1.60 -9.58
C THR A 28 4.83 -0.55 -8.46
N LEU A 29 3.82 -0.63 -7.58
CA LEU A 29 3.71 0.21 -6.41
C LEU A 29 4.96 0.14 -5.52
N LEU A 30 5.38 -1.08 -5.17
CA LEU A 30 6.54 -1.29 -4.30
C LEU A 30 7.84 -0.73 -4.91
N LYS A 31 8.04 -0.96 -6.21
CA LYS A 31 9.17 -0.38 -6.96
C LYS A 31 9.17 1.15 -6.88
N ARG A 32 8.01 1.80 -7.04
CA ARG A 32 7.92 3.27 -6.95
C ARG A 32 8.16 3.82 -5.55
N VAL A 33 7.52 3.24 -4.54
CA VAL A 33 7.71 3.62 -3.14
C VAL A 33 9.19 3.53 -2.74
N CYS A 34 9.88 2.50 -3.21
CA CYS A 34 11.30 2.30 -2.91
C CYS A 34 12.25 3.02 -3.86
N ASN A 35 11.74 3.82 -4.82
CA ASN A 35 12.55 4.43 -5.89
C ASN A 35 13.51 3.43 -6.56
N SER A 36 12.99 2.25 -6.91
CA SER A 36 13.76 1.13 -7.47
C SER A 36 13.20 0.70 -8.82
N VAL A 37 14.08 0.42 -9.76
CA VAL A 37 13.74 -0.31 -11.00
C VAL A 37 13.96 -1.82 -10.88
N GLN A 38 14.78 -2.23 -9.90
CA GLN A 38 15.12 -3.63 -9.63
C GLN A 38 14.04 -4.30 -8.79
N ASP A 39 13.90 -5.61 -8.95
CA ASP A 39 13.05 -6.45 -8.12
C ASP A 39 13.62 -6.59 -6.68
N PRO A 40 12.75 -6.79 -5.69
CA PRO A 40 13.19 -6.97 -4.31
C PRO A 40 13.94 -8.29 -4.14
N GLU A 41 14.88 -8.29 -3.20
CA GLU A 41 15.43 -9.55 -2.68
C GLU A 41 14.37 -10.21 -1.79
N ILE A 42 14.21 -11.54 -1.95
CA ILE A 42 13.23 -12.32 -1.21
C ILE A 42 13.96 -13.10 -0.11
N PHE A 43 13.45 -13.02 1.11
CA PHE A 43 13.96 -13.77 2.25
C PHE A 43 12.85 -14.63 2.85
N THR A 44 13.22 -15.80 3.37
CA THR A 44 12.30 -16.62 4.17
C THR A 44 11.95 -15.90 5.48
N PRO A 45 10.95 -16.38 6.24
CA PRO A 45 10.62 -15.80 7.55
C PRO A 45 11.80 -15.82 8.52
N GLU A 46 12.70 -16.80 8.38
CA GLU A 46 13.92 -16.96 9.17
C GLU A 46 15.06 -16.04 8.71
N GLY A 47 14.86 -15.27 7.63
CA GLY A 47 15.85 -14.32 7.11
C GLY A 47 16.87 -14.93 6.14
N LYS A 48 16.65 -16.15 5.65
CA LYS A 48 17.49 -16.75 4.61
C LYS A 48 17.13 -16.18 3.25
N ARG A 49 18.12 -15.67 2.51
CA ARG A 49 17.90 -15.20 1.13
C ARG A 49 17.53 -16.37 0.22
N LEU A 50 16.49 -16.17 -0.58
CA LEU A 50 16.09 -17.10 -1.63
C LEU A 50 16.73 -16.69 -2.97
N ASP A 51 17.31 -17.66 -3.68
CA ASP A 51 17.84 -17.44 -5.02
C ASP A 51 16.70 -17.42 -6.05
N LEU A 52 16.63 -16.32 -6.80
CA LEU A 52 15.55 -16.09 -7.78
C LEU A 52 15.50 -17.16 -8.87
N ALA A 53 16.63 -17.82 -9.19
CA ALA A 53 16.67 -18.94 -10.13
C ALA A 53 15.82 -20.15 -9.68
N ILE A 54 15.64 -20.34 -8.36
CA ILE A 54 14.75 -21.38 -7.80
C ILE A 54 13.28 -20.93 -7.87
N VAL A 55 13.03 -19.63 -7.77
CA VAL A 55 11.69 -19.01 -7.83
C VAL A 55 11.19 -18.85 -9.27
N GLU A 56 12.10 -18.73 -10.24
CA GLU A 56 11.79 -18.67 -11.68
C GLU A 56 11.72 -20.07 -12.31
N GLY A 57 12.46 -21.06 -11.80
CA GLY A 57 12.40 -22.47 -12.24
C GLY A 57 11.09 -23.18 -11.90
N SER A 58 10.27 -22.62 -11.01
CA SER A 58 8.85 -22.96 -10.83
C SER A 58 8.01 -22.16 -11.82
N THR A 59 8.20 -22.39 -13.13
CA THR A 59 7.43 -21.75 -14.21
C THR A 59 5.95 -22.12 -14.21
N GLU A 60 5.50 -23.01 -13.32
CA GLU A 60 4.11 -23.07 -12.87
C GLU A 60 3.99 -22.24 -11.60
N ARG A 61 2.98 -21.36 -11.54
CA ARG A 61 2.60 -20.46 -10.42
C ARG A 61 2.45 -21.16 -9.05
N GLY A 62 3.51 -21.78 -8.53
CA GLY A 62 3.53 -22.69 -7.40
C GLY A 62 4.27 -22.10 -6.19
N GLU A 63 3.66 -22.27 -5.02
CA GLU A 63 4.13 -21.89 -3.67
C GLU A 63 4.61 -20.44 -3.48
N HIS A 64 3.68 -19.50 -3.64
CA HIS A 64 3.83 -18.16 -3.07
C HIS A 64 3.51 -18.17 -1.57
N ASN A 65 4.54 -17.95 -0.75
CA ASN A 65 4.40 -17.82 0.70
C ASN A 65 4.35 -16.33 1.11
N ILE A 66 3.21 -15.90 1.65
CA ILE A 66 2.98 -14.54 2.18
C ILE A 66 3.94 -14.17 3.33
N GLU A 67 4.48 -15.16 4.03
CA GLU A 67 5.45 -14.97 5.10
C GLU A 67 6.84 -14.55 4.59
N ASN A 68 7.12 -14.76 3.30
CA ASN A 68 8.36 -14.30 2.70
C ASN A 68 8.46 -12.77 2.73
N GLN A 69 9.68 -12.30 2.97
CA GLN A 69 10.00 -10.90 3.19
C GLN A 69 10.60 -10.34 1.89
N LEU A 70 9.95 -9.34 1.31
CA LEU A 70 10.45 -8.60 0.15
C LEU A 70 11.20 -7.36 0.63
N VAL A 71 12.48 -7.24 0.27
CA VAL A 71 13.35 -6.14 0.70
C VAL A 71 14.04 -5.52 -0.52
N PHE A 72 13.84 -4.21 -0.72
CA PHE A 72 14.50 -3.46 -1.79
C PHE A 72 15.87 -2.98 -1.34
N LYS A 73 16.87 -3.08 -2.23
CA LYS A 73 18.23 -2.58 -1.96
C LYS A 73 18.24 -1.06 -1.70
N SER A 74 17.43 -0.34 -2.46
CA SER A 74 17.27 1.12 -2.36
C SER A 74 16.56 1.57 -1.09
N ASN A 75 15.85 0.67 -0.40
CA ASN A 75 15.25 0.95 0.90
C ASN A 75 15.15 -0.32 1.75
N ARG A 76 16.27 -0.67 2.40
CA ARG A 76 16.40 -1.85 3.28
C ARG A 76 15.56 -1.77 4.55
N GLN A 77 15.03 -0.60 4.88
CA GLN A 77 14.31 -0.36 6.13
C GLN A 77 12.82 -0.74 6.02
N PHE A 78 12.33 -1.02 4.81
CA PHE A 78 11.03 -1.66 4.61
C PHE A 78 11.18 -3.17 4.47
N ILE A 79 10.19 -3.87 5.02
CA ILE A 79 9.89 -5.24 4.66
C ILE A 79 8.46 -5.28 4.14
N PHE A 80 8.30 -5.74 2.90
CA PHE A 80 6.98 -5.94 2.32
C PHE A 80 6.62 -7.42 2.34
N HIS A 81 5.37 -7.69 2.67
CA HIS A 81 4.72 -8.97 2.46
C HIS A 81 3.74 -8.79 1.30
N ASP A 82 3.79 -9.67 0.31
CA ASP A 82 2.92 -9.60 -0.86
C ASP A 82 1.92 -10.75 -0.82
N SER A 83 0.63 -10.43 -0.91
CA SER A 83 -0.42 -11.46 -1.04
C SER A 83 -0.34 -12.21 -2.38
N ARG A 84 0.52 -11.75 -3.31
CA ARG A 84 0.83 -12.30 -4.65
C ARG A 84 -0.36 -12.56 -5.56
N GLY A 85 -1.46 -11.85 -5.34
CA GLY A 85 -2.52 -11.75 -6.32
C GLY A 85 -3.50 -12.90 -6.27
N PHE A 86 -4.65 -12.66 -5.64
CA PHE A 86 -5.83 -13.50 -5.82
C PHE A 86 -6.16 -13.57 -7.31
N GLU A 87 -5.93 -14.71 -7.95
CA GLU A 87 -6.31 -14.89 -9.35
C GLU A 87 -7.84 -14.99 -9.43
N SER A 88 -8.43 -15.67 -8.44
CA SER A 88 -9.85 -15.97 -8.37
C SER A 88 -10.53 -15.47 -7.08
N GLY A 89 -9.77 -15.10 -6.04
CA GLY A 89 -10.34 -14.81 -4.73
C GLY A 89 -10.89 -16.07 -4.08
N SER A 90 -10.18 -17.20 -4.21
CA SER A 90 -10.64 -18.43 -3.59
C SER A 90 -10.64 -18.29 -2.07
N ALA A 91 -11.56 -18.99 -1.39
CA ALA A 91 -11.66 -18.96 0.06
C ALA A 91 -10.32 -19.29 0.74
N ASP A 92 -9.54 -20.21 0.16
CA ASP A 92 -8.22 -20.60 0.67
C ASP A 92 -7.18 -19.47 0.61
N GLU A 93 -7.17 -18.69 -0.48
CA GLU A 93 -6.25 -17.55 -0.61
C GLU A 93 -6.59 -16.47 0.41
N ILE A 94 -7.88 -16.21 0.60
CA ILE A 94 -8.36 -15.22 1.55
C ILE A 94 -8.04 -15.68 2.99
N GLN A 95 -8.27 -16.96 3.31
CA GLN A 95 -7.94 -17.51 4.62
C GLN A 95 -6.45 -17.38 4.94
N LYS A 96 -5.55 -17.65 3.97
CA LYS A 96 -4.10 -17.43 4.16
C LYS A 96 -3.75 -16.00 4.55
N VAL A 97 -4.44 -15.01 3.98
CA VAL A 97 -4.24 -13.61 4.34
C VAL A 97 -4.78 -13.32 5.74
N LYS A 98 -5.96 -13.84 6.10
CA LYS A 98 -6.53 -13.73 7.46
C LYS A 98 -5.58 -14.29 8.51
N ASP A 99 -5.08 -15.50 8.25
CA ASP A 99 -4.17 -16.21 9.15
C ASP A 99 -2.87 -15.43 9.34
N PHE A 100 -2.31 -14.91 8.25
CA PHE A 100 -1.12 -14.06 8.29
C PHE A 100 -1.36 -12.79 9.13
N ILE A 101 -2.44 -12.05 8.89
CA ILE A 101 -2.75 -10.83 9.66
C ILE A 101 -2.95 -11.15 11.13
N THR A 102 -3.69 -12.23 11.42
CA THR A 102 -3.99 -12.67 12.79
C THR A 102 -2.72 -13.06 13.52
N ALA A 103 -1.86 -13.88 12.91
CA ALA A 103 -0.58 -14.29 13.47
C ALA A 103 0.36 -13.10 13.74
N ARG A 104 0.43 -12.15 12.80
CA ARG A 104 1.24 -10.93 12.93
C ARG A 104 0.69 -10.01 14.03
N SER A 105 -0.62 -9.92 14.18
CA SER A 105 -1.28 -9.12 15.20
C SER A 105 -1.16 -9.73 16.61
N ALA A 106 -1.14 -11.06 16.72
CA ALA A 106 -0.97 -11.76 17.99
C ALA A 106 0.47 -11.73 18.53
N THR A 107 1.45 -11.31 17.71
CA THR A 107 2.86 -11.31 18.10
C THR A 107 3.17 -10.16 19.06
N ARG A 108 3.89 -10.42 20.17
CA ARG A 108 4.28 -9.37 21.14
C ARG A 108 5.46 -8.50 20.69
N LYS A 109 6.32 -9.01 19.81
CA LYS A 109 7.50 -8.29 19.32
C LYS A 109 7.11 -7.36 18.19
N LEU A 110 7.27 -6.06 18.39
CA LEU A 110 6.98 -5.03 17.38
C LEU A 110 7.68 -5.32 16.04
N SER A 111 8.94 -5.78 16.07
CA SER A 111 9.71 -6.14 14.87
C SER A 111 9.13 -7.28 14.03
N HIS A 112 8.16 -8.03 14.56
CA HIS A 112 7.47 -9.12 13.87
C HIS A 112 6.03 -8.76 13.52
N GLN A 113 5.48 -7.67 14.08
CA GLN A 113 4.12 -7.21 13.83
C GLN A 113 3.98 -6.58 12.44
N LEU A 114 2.76 -6.59 11.93
CA LEU A 114 2.38 -5.83 10.75
C LEU A 114 2.06 -4.39 11.17
N HIS A 115 2.58 -3.39 10.45
CA HIS A 115 2.42 -1.99 10.85
C HIS A 115 1.42 -1.22 9.97
N ALA A 116 1.23 -1.64 8.72
CA ALA A 116 0.23 -1.09 7.82
C ALA A 116 -0.18 -2.11 6.76
N ILE A 117 -1.36 -1.93 6.19
CA ILE A 117 -1.87 -2.70 5.05
C ILE A 117 -2.16 -1.76 3.89
N TRP A 118 -1.63 -2.11 2.72
CA TRP A 118 -1.86 -1.40 1.48
C TRP A 118 -2.72 -2.27 0.56
N TYR A 119 -3.96 -1.88 0.34
CA TYR A 119 -4.92 -2.65 -0.44
C TYR A 119 -5.07 -2.08 -1.86
N CYS A 120 -4.46 -2.74 -2.84
CA CYS A 120 -4.48 -2.36 -4.24
C CYS A 120 -5.77 -2.82 -4.95
N ILE A 121 -6.54 -1.84 -5.41
CA ILE A 121 -7.79 -2.01 -6.16
C ILE A 121 -7.55 -1.55 -7.60
N PRO A 122 -7.29 -2.47 -8.55
CA PRO A 122 -7.07 -2.07 -9.93
C PRO A 122 -8.37 -1.70 -10.62
N TYR A 123 -8.32 -0.63 -11.38
CA TYR A 123 -9.35 -0.34 -12.35
C TYR A 123 -9.20 -1.24 -13.61
N GLY A 124 -10.31 -1.78 -14.13
CA GLY A 124 -10.36 -2.35 -15.49
C GLY A 124 -10.10 -3.85 -15.68
N HIS A 125 -10.33 -4.73 -14.70
CA HIS A 125 -10.40 -6.17 -15.00
C HIS A 125 -11.80 -6.54 -15.55
N GLN A 126 -12.01 -6.30 -16.85
CA GLN A 126 -12.97 -7.08 -17.64
C GLN A 126 -12.32 -8.43 -17.97
N PRO A 127 -12.99 -9.58 -17.74
CA PRO A 127 -12.67 -10.82 -18.44
C PRO A 127 -12.83 -10.57 -19.94
N ALA A 128 -11.84 -10.98 -20.74
CA ALA A 128 -11.78 -10.78 -22.18
C ALA A 128 -12.87 -11.53 -22.99
N ALA A 129 -13.91 -12.03 -22.35
CA ALA A 129 -15.00 -12.75 -22.98
C ALA A 129 -16.32 -12.26 -22.39
N ILE A 130 -16.96 -11.31 -23.07
CA ILE A 130 -18.42 -11.24 -23.33
C ILE A 130 -18.60 -10.03 -24.25
N GLY A 131 -18.87 -10.33 -25.53
CA GLY A 131 -19.17 -9.33 -26.54
C GLY A 131 -20.56 -8.73 -26.31
N SER A 132 -20.63 -7.55 -25.70
CA SER A 132 -21.63 -6.53 -26.03
C SER A 132 -21.33 -5.23 -25.28
N ARG A 133 -21.05 -4.18 -26.04
CA ARG A 133 -20.28 -3.01 -25.59
C ARG A 133 -21.10 -1.84 -25.02
N ARG A 134 -22.36 -2.03 -24.61
CA ARG A 134 -23.23 -0.87 -24.25
C ARG A 134 -24.11 -0.98 -23.00
N THR A 135 -24.19 -2.14 -22.34
CA THR A 135 -24.95 -2.30 -21.07
C THR A 135 -24.06 -2.75 -19.91
N VAL A 136 -22.82 -3.13 -20.21
CA VAL A 136 -21.98 -3.93 -19.31
C VAL A 136 -21.36 -3.12 -18.18
N LEU A 137 -21.04 -1.83 -18.31
CA LEU A 137 -20.41 -1.08 -17.19
C LEU A 137 -21.34 -0.88 -15.99
N ARG A 138 -22.66 -0.80 -16.23
CA ARG A 138 -23.66 -0.61 -15.16
C ARG A 138 -24.17 -1.95 -14.61
N ASP A 139 -24.22 -2.99 -15.45
CA ASP A 139 -24.60 -4.35 -15.04
C ASP A 139 -23.42 -5.14 -14.42
N PHE A 140 -22.17 -4.84 -14.79
CA PHE A 140 -20.97 -5.49 -14.22
C PHE A 140 -20.88 -5.31 -12.71
N TRP A 141 -21.17 -4.11 -12.21
CA TRP A 141 -21.07 -3.83 -10.78
C TRP A 141 -22.37 -4.17 -10.03
N ASN A 142 -23.53 -4.15 -10.71
CA ASN A 142 -24.85 -4.29 -10.07
C ASN A 142 -25.44 -5.70 -10.07
N ARG A 143 -24.98 -6.64 -10.92
CA ARG A 143 -25.42 -8.03 -10.87
C ARG A 143 -24.22 -8.92 -10.62
N GLU A 144 -24.15 -9.42 -9.38
CA GLU A 144 -23.49 -10.68 -9.00
C GLU A 144 -22.03 -10.83 -9.51
N ARG A 145 -21.07 -10.70 -8.59
CA ARG A 145 -19.64 -11.11 -8.66
C ARG A 145 -18.53 -10.07 -8.73
N HIS A 146 -18.79 -8.77 -8.98
CA HIS A 146 -17.68 -7.78 -9.01
C HIS A 146 -17.44 -7.08 -7.68
N ALA A 147 -18.49 -6.93 -6.85
CA ALA A 147 -18.35 -6.64 -5.43
C ALA A 147 -18.05 -7.93 -4.62
N GLU A 148 -18.45 -9.11 -5.09
CA GLU A 148 -18.35 -10.34 -4.28
C GLU A 148 -16.93 -10.88 -4.12
N CYS A 149 -15.93 -10.49 -4.91
CA CYS A 149 -14.60 -11.04 -4.69
C CYS A 149 -13.88 -10.45 -3.46
N PHE A 150 -14.34 -9.32 -2.89
CA PHE A 150 -13.69 -8.71 -1.71
C PHE A 150 -14.63 -7.89 -0.80
N VAL A 151 -15.78 -7.40 -1.31
CA VAL A 151 -16.86 -6.85 -0.47
C VAL A 151 -17.68 -7.98 0.18
N ALA A 152 -17.58 -9.22 -0.31
CA ALA A 152 -18.21 -10.38 0.34
C ALA A 152 -17.35 -11.07 1.42
N ASP A 153 -16.08 -10.71 1.59
CA ASP A 153 -15.31 -11.29 2.70
C ASP A 153 -15.36 -10.35 3.91
N GLU A 154 -16.58 -10.23 4.45
CA GLU A 154 -16.84 -9.62 5.75
C GLU A 154 -15.88 -10.20 6.80
N GLU A 155 -15.45 -11.44 6.63
CA GLU A 155 -14.59 -12.21 7.52
C GLU A 155 -13.09 -11.84 7.36
N LEU A 156 -12.63 -11.43 6.16
CA LEU A 156 -11.27 -10.89 5.95
C LEU A 156 -11.20 -9.47 6.48
N MET A 157 -12.29 -8.73 6.28
CA MET A 157 -12.47 -7.42 6.86
C MET A 157 -12.62 -7.48 8.39
N GLN A 158 -13.25 -8.52 8.93
CA GLN A 158 -13.26 -8.82 10.37
C GLN A 158 -11.86 -9.18 10.89
N SER A 159 -11.01 -9.86 10.09
CA SER A 159 -9.62 -10.08 10.47
C SER A 159 -8.80 -8.78 10.55
N PHE A 160 -9.28 -7.67 9.98
CA PHE A 160 -8.72 -6.32 10.15
C PHE A 160 -9.27 -5.57 11.38
N LEU A 161 -9.98 -6.23 12.32
CA LEU A 161 -10.34 -5.67 13.63
C LEU A 161 -9.13 -5.38 14.54
N PHE A 162 -7.93 -5.74 14.11
CA PHE A 162 -6.68 -5.33 14.76
C PHE A 162 -6.32 -3.89 14.39
N PRO A 163 -5.61 -3.13 15.24
CA PRO A 163 -5.35 -1.69 15.08
C PRO A 163 -4.40 -1.32 13.92
N VAL A 164 -4.22 -2.20 12.93
CA VAL A 164 -3.35 -1.97 11.78
C VAL A 164 -4.10 -1.13 10.74
N PRO A 165 -3.61 0.07 10.38
CA PRO A 165 -4.29 0.92 9.42
C PRO A 165 -4.31 0.28 8.02
N VAL A 166 -5.47 0.40 7.36
CA VAL A 166 -5.67 -0.06 5.99
C VAL A 166 -5.80 1.15 5.07
N ILE A 167 -4.90 1.25 4.08
CA ILE A 167 -4.97 2.27 3.03
C ILE A 167 -5.46 1.61 1.75
N ALA A 168 -6.62 2.03 1.25
CA ALA A 168 -7.14 1.58 -0.03
C ALA A 168 -6.47 2.37 -1.17
N ILE A 169 -5.89 1.68 -2.14
CA ILE A 169 -5.07 2.26 -3.20
C ILE A 169 -5.70 1.90 -4.54
N PHE A 170 -6.28 2.89 -5.21
CA PHE A 170 -6.81 2.74 -6.55
C PHE A 170 -5.67 2.83 -7.56
N THR A 171 -5.45 1.74 -8.29
CA THR A 171 -4.41 1.63 -9.32
C THR A 171 -5.05 1.56 -10.70
N LYS A 172 -4.23 1.78 -11.75
CA LYS A 172 -4.65 1.71 -13.16
C LYS A 172 -5.77 2.70 -13.53
N PHE A 173 -5.79 3.88 -12.90
CA PHE A 173 -6.82 4.90 -13.14
C PHE A 173 -6.82 5.42 -14.59
N ASP A 174 -5.68 5.34 -15.28
CA ASP A 174 -5.54 5.56 -16.73
C ASP A 174 -6.52 4.69 -17.55
N GLY A 175 -6.78 3.46 -17.09
CA GLY A 175 -7.80 2.59 -17.66
C GLY A 175 -9.21 3.18 -17.59
N LEU A 176 -9.59 3.79 -16.45
CA LEU A 176 -10.91 4.42 -16.27
C LEU A 176 -11.07 5.66 -17.12
N ILE A 177 -10.02 6.47 -17.20
CA ILE A 177 -10.02 7.65 -18.07
C ILE A 177 -10.23 7.20 -19.52
N LYS A 178 -9.55 6.14 -19.96
CA LYS A 178 -9.72 5.60 -21.32
C LYS A 178 -11.12 5.05 -21.58
N GLU A 179 -11.71 4.32 -20.64
CA GLU A 179 -13.08 3.83 -20.76
C GLU A 179 -14.09 4.98 -20.83
N THR A 180 -13.94 5.96 -19.94
CA THR A 180 -14.80 7.14 -19.87
C THR A 180 -14.69 7.98 -21.15
N PHE A 181 -13.47 8.13 -21.68
CA PHE A 181 -13.24 8.76 -22.98
C PHE A 181 -14.02 8.04 -24.09
N ASN A 182 -13.91 6.72 -24.17
CA ASN A 182 -14.62 5.92 -25.17
C ASN A 182 -16.15 6.03 -25.01
N GLU A 183 -16.65 6.07 -23.77
CA GLU A 183 -18.07 6.28 -23.50
C GLU A 183 -18.54 7.65 -23.98
N LEU A 184 -17.81 8.72 -23.68
CA LEU A 184 -18.11 10.08 -24.14
C LEU A 184 -18.11 10.18 -25.67
N ARG A 185 -17.15 9.51 -26.33
CA ARG A 185 -17.11 9.38 -27.81
C ARG A 185 -18.33 8.62 -28.33
N GLY A 186 -18.71 7.53 -27.66
CA GLY A 186 -19.90 6.75 -27.98
C GLY A 186 -21.23 7.49 -27.79
N ARG A 187 -21.25 8.57 -26.98
CA ARG A 187 -22.37 9.50 -26.79
C ARG A 187 -22.34 10.69 -27.76
N GLY A 188 -21.42 10.72 -28.71
CA GLY A 188 -21.34 11.76 -29.74
C GLY A 188 -20.48 12.97 -29.41
N LYS A 189 -19.78 13.01 -28.26
CA LYS A 189 -18.84 14.11 -27.98
C LYS A 189 -17.68 14.08 -28.96
N ASN A 190 -17.21 15.26 -29.40
CA ASN A 190 -16.00 15.36 -30.20
C ASN A 190 -14.76 14.94 -29.37
N ILE A 191 -13.60 14.78 -30.03
CA ILE A 191 -12.37 14.29 -29.37
C ILE A 191 -11.92 15.24 -28.25
N SER A 192 -11.99 16.55 -28.48
CA SER A 192 -11.57 17.56 -27.51
C SER A 192 -12.41 17.51 -26.24
N ASP A 193 -13.74 17.53 -26.39
CA ASP A 193 -14.68 17.50 -25.27
C ASP A 193 -14.63 16.18 -24.50
N ALA A 194 -14.42 15.07 -25.20
CA ALA A 194 -14.24 13.77 -24.58
C ALA A 194 -12.92 13.70 -23.79
N LYS A 195 -11.83 14.23 -24.36
CA LYS A 195 -10.51 14.25 -23.70
C LYS A 195 -10.53 15.13 -22.44
N ASN A 196 -11.17 16.29 -22.52
CA ASN A 196 -11.29 17.21 -21.39
C ASN A 196 -12.27 16.69 -20.32
N GLY A 197 -13.38 16.06 -20.73
CA GLY A 197 -14.40 15.57 -19.80
C GLY A 197 -14.08 14.24 -19.12
N ALA A 198 -13.27 13.38 -19.75
CA ALA A 198 -13.04 12.03 -19.26
C ALA A 198 -12.39 11.96 -17.87
N PRO A 199 -11.34 12.75 -17.53
CA PRO A 199 -10.76 12.73 -16.19
C PRO A 199 -11.75 13.14 -15.09
N HIS A 200 -12.59 14.15 -15.35
CA HIS A 200 -13.58 14.61 -14.37
C HIS A 200 -14.68 13.56 -14.14
N GLN A 201 -15.18 12.94 -15.20
CA GLN A 201 -16.20 11.90 -15.08
C GLN A 201 -15.62 10.62 -14.46
N ALA A 202 -14.38 10.25 -14.79
CA ALA A 202 -13.64 9.17 -14.15
C ALA A 202 -13.51 9.39 -12.64
N GLN A 203 -13.16 10.61 -12.22
CA GLN A 203 -13.05 10.94 -10.80
C GLN A 203 -14.42 10.86 -10.09
N ALA A 204 -15.48 11.37 -10.73
CA ALA A 204 -16.84 11.27 -10.18
C ALA A 204 -17.25 9.80 -9.98
N MET A 205 -16.95 8.93 -10.96
CA MET A 205 -17.21 7.49 -10.87
C MET A 205 -16.41 6.82 -9.76
N LEU A 206 -15.13 7.18 -9.59
CA LEU A 206 -14.31 6.66 -8.50
C LEU A 206 -14.94 6.98 -7.14
N THR A 207 -15.35 8.24 -6.96
CA THR A 207 -15.98 8.68 -5.71
C THR A 207 -17.32 7.99 -5.48
N SER A 208 -18.22 7.98 -6.47
CA SER A 208 -19.58 7.47 -6.30
C SER A 208 -19.65 5.95 -6.22
N ASN A 209 -18.83 5.24 -6.99
CA ASN A 209 -18.98 3.79 -7.18
C ASN A 209 -18.02 2.99 -6.31
N PHE A 210 -16.95 3.60 -5.79
CA PHE A 210 -15.93 2.89 -5.00
C PHE A 210 -15.74 3.50 -3.62
N ILE A 211 -15.33 4.77 -3.55
CA ILE A 211 -15.01 5.41 -2.26
C ILE A 211 -16.26 5.51 -1.39
N GLY A 212 -17.38 6.02 -1.92
CA GLY A 212 -18.64 6.16 -1.20
C GLY A 212 -19.11 4.84 -0.58
N PRO A 213 -19.26 3.76 -1.37
CA PRO A 213 -19.62 2.44 -0.87
C PRO A 213 -18.64 1.88 0.18
N LEU A 214 -17.33 2.01 -0.02
CA LEU A 214 -16.33 1.52 0.95
C LEU A 214 -16.39 2.29 2.28
N ASN A 215 -16.69 3.59 2.23
CA ASN A 215 -16.68 4.47 3.40
C ASN A 215 -17.87 4.23 4.36
N ILE A 216 -18.98 3.66 3.87
CA ILE A 216 -20.16 3.32 4.68
C ILE A 216 -20.12 1.89 5.22
N THR A 217 -19.16 1.08 4.79
CA THR A 217 -19.00 -0.27 5.34
C THR A 217 -18.55 -0.22 6.79
N LYS A 218 -18.86 -1.29 7.53
CA LYS A 218 -18.37 -1.51 8.90
C LYS A 218 -16.84 -1.47 8.99
N PHE A 219 -16.15 -1.75 7.89
CA PHE A 219 -14.70 -1.85 7.79
C PHE A 219 -14.14 -0.81 6.83
N ARG A 220 -14.37 0.45 7.18
CA ARG A 220 -13.88 1.61 6.46
C ARG A 220 -12.33 1.63 6.44
N PRO A 221 -11.68 1.71 5.26
CA PRO A 221 -10.26 2.02 5.17
C PRO A 221 -9.91 3.30 5.91
N SER A 222 -8.74 3.33 6.54
CA SER A 222 -8.22 4.50 7.24
C SER A 222 -8.07 5.70 6.30
N ASP A 223 -7.70 5.44 5.05
CA ASP A 223 -7.68 6.44 3.99
C ASP A 223 -7.74 5.79 2.59
N PHE A 224 -7.89 6.62 1.57
CA PHE A 224 -7.95 6.25 0.15
C PHE A 224 -6.92 7.03 -0.66
N VAL A 225 -6.16 6.35 -1.50
CA VAL A 225 -5.17 6.93 -2.41
C VAL A 225 -5.55 6.59 -3.84
N ARG A 226 -5.45 7.56 -4.75
CA ARG A 226 -5.47 7.30 -6.20
C ARG A 226 -4.06 7.46 -6.72
N LEU A 227 -3.53 6.43 -7.39
CA LEU A 227 -2.23 6.51 -8.04
C LEU A 227 -2.40 6.66 -9.54
N ASP A 228 -1.96 7.82 -10.04
CA ASP A 228 -2.00 8.19 -11.44
C ASP A 228 -0.70 7.78 -12.14
N ASP A 229 -0.81 7.31 -13.38
CA ASP A 229 0.31 7.14 -14.31
C ASP A 229 1.59 6.53 -13.70
N MET A 230 1.45 5.44 -12.95
CA MET A 230 2.54 4.68 -12.30
C MET A 230 3.61 4.11 -13.27
N ARG A 231 3.50 4.42 -14.56
CA ARG A 231 4.49 4.13 -15.62
C ARG A 231 5.44 5.31 -15.88
N MET A 232 5.10 6.53 -15.47
CA MET A 232 5.95 7.72 -15.64
C MET A 232 6.93 7.84 -14.48
N GLU A 233 8.21 8.09 -14.73
CA GLU A 233 9.24 8.19 -13.66
C GLU A 233 8.90 9.24 -12.60
N GLN A 234 8.13 10.26 -12.96
CA GLN A 234 7.71 11.36 -12.08
C GLN A 234 6.48 11.06 -11.21
N SER A 235 5.85 9.88 -11.32
CA SER A 235 4.73 9.52 -10.45
C SER A 235 5.25 9.33 -9.02
N ASP A 236 5.07 10.35 -8.18
CA ASP A 236 5.45 10.26 -6.77
C ASP A 236 4.40 9.46 -5.98
N CYS A 237 4.86 8.77 -4.94
CA CYS A 237 3.98 8.07 -3.99
C CYS A 237 3.77 8.91 -2.73
N ILE A 238 3.96 10.23 -2.79
CA ILE A 238 3.96 11.11 -1.62
C ILE A 238 2.60 11.05 -0.92
N ASP A 239 1.50 11.08 -1.68
CA ASP A 239 0.15 10.98 -1.11
C ASP A 239 -0.06 9.68 -0.33
N LEU A 240 0.41 8.54 -0.87
CA LEU A 240 0.37 7.26 -0.17
C LEU A 240 1.17 7.29 1.13
N ILE A 241 2.38 7.83 1.10
CA ILE A 241 3.23 7.92 2.28
C ILE A 241 2.57 8.82 3.33
N ASN A 242 2.09 9.99 2.94
CA ASN A 242 1.45 10.94 3.85
C ASN A 242 0.19 10.36 4.49
N LYS A 243 -0.70 9.74 3.70
CA LYS A 243 -1.91 9.09 4.20
C LYS A 243 -1.60 7.91 5.12
N THR A 244 -0.57 7.13 4.80
CA THR A 244 -0.10 6.06 5.71
C THR A 244 0.41 6.65 7.03
N ALA A 245 1.22 7.70 7.00
CA ALA A 245 1.70 8.38 8.20
C ALA A 245 0.54 8.97 9.03
N HIS A 246 -0.46 9.55 8.39
CA HIS A 246 -1.64 10.10 9.07
C HIS A 246 -2.52 9.03 9.71
N ALA A 247 -2.67 7.87 9.05
CA ALA A 247 -3.46 6.75 9.56
C ALA A 247 -2.83 6.05 10.78
N LEU A 248 -1.51 6.18 10.99
CA LEU A 248 -0.84 5.67 12.19
C LEU A 248 -1.21 6.54 13.39
N SER A 249 -1.99 5.97 14.31
CA SER A 249 -2.46 6.65 15.54
C SER A 249 -1.40 6.71 16.64
N ASP A 250 -0.47 5.75 16.68
CA ASP A 250 0.62 5.70 17.65
C ASP A 250 1.83 6.49 17.14
N ASP A 251 2.27 7.50 17.91
CA ASP A 251 3.40 8.36 17.54
C ASP A 251 4.74 7.60 17.44
N THR A 252 4.86 6.49 18.15
CA THR A 252 6.02 5.59 18.08
C THR A 252 6.05 4.88 16.71
N LEU A 253 4.92 4.35 16.25
CA LEU A 253 4.77 3.75 14.93
C LEU A 253 4.93 4.78 13.80
N ARG A 254 4.37 5.98 13.97
CA ARG A 254 4.54 7.08 13.02
C ARG A 254 6.01 7.48 12.93
N LEU A 255 6.71 7.59 14.05
CA LEU A 255 8.15 7.87 14.08
C LEU A 255 8.96 6.76 13.38
N LEU A 256 8.63 5.49 13.64
CA LEU A 256 9.24 4.37 12.94
C LEU A 256 9.03 4.49 11.43
N PHE A 257 7.79 4.76 10.99
CA PHE A 257 7.47 4.90 9.57
C PHE A 257 8.20 6.06 8.90
N VAL A 258 8.15 7.26 9.47
CA VAL A 258 8.79 8.44 8.88
C VAL A 258 10.30 8.30 8.86
N SER A 259 10.89 7.72 9.91
CA SER A 259 12.35 7.51 9.97
C SER A 259 12.87 6.43 9.02
N VAL A 260 12.01 5.67 8.33
CA VAL A 260 12.41 4.75 7.24
C VAL A 260 12.19 5.35 5.83
N GLN A 261 11.63 6.55 5.74
CA GLN A 261 11.39 7.26 4.47
C GLN A 261 12.65 8.02 4.00
N GLN A 262 13.65 7.28 3.51
CA GLN A 262 14.96 7.86 3.12
C GLN A 262 14.90 8.99 2.09
N ASN A 263 13.85 9.01 1.25
CA ASN A 263 13.73 9.95 0.13
C ASN A 263 12.65 11.03 0.32
N ASN A 264 11.99 11.08 1.49
CA ASN A 264 10.93 12.06 1.76
C ASN A 264 11.31 12.99 2.92
N ILE A 265 12.22 13.92 2.63
CA ILE A 265 12.72 14.91 3.60
C ILE A 265 11.59 15.84 4.06
N ASP A 266 10.68 16.22 3.17
CA ASP A 266 9.57 17.12 3.49
C ASP A 266 8.67 16.52 4.59
N LEU A 267 8.36 15.23 4.50
CA LEU A 267 7.61 14.53 5.56
C LEU A 267 8.38 14.47 6.88
N CYS A 268 9.71 14.28 6.83
CA CYS A 268 10.55 14.29 8.03
C CYS A 268 10.49 15.66 8.71
N ILE A 269 10.63 16.75 7.94
CA ILE A 269 10.54 18.13 8.44
C ILE A 269 9.16 18.39 9.03
N ALA A 270 8.09 18.10 8.28
CA ALA A 270 6.72 18.33 8.73
C ALA A 270 6.42 17.59 10.04
N SER A 271 6.84 16.32 10.14
CA SER A 271 6.64 15.50 11.35
C SER A 271 7.47 16.00 12.53
N ALA A 272 8.74 16.37 12.29
CA ALA A 272 9.62 16.92 13.31
C ALA A 272 9.06 18.23 13.89
N VAL A 273 8.66 19.17 13.04
CA VAL A 273 8.08 20.45 13.45
C VAL A 273 6.78 20.24 14.20
N THR A 274 5.87 19.41 13.66
CA THR A 274 4.59 19.11 14.31
C THR A 274 4.79 18.52 15.70
N ASN A 275 5.76 17.61 15.87
CA ASN A 275 6.05 17.00 17.17
C ASN A 275 6.64 18.01 18.16
N VAL A 276 7.57 18.86 17.72
CA VAL A 276 8.15 19.92 18.56
C VAL A 276 7.09 20.93 19.00
N LEU A 277 6.19 21.34 18.12
CA LEU A 277 5.11 22.27 18.45
C LEU A 277 4.09 21.70 19.44
N ARG A 278 4.02 20.38 19.58
CA ARG A 278 3.17 19.69 20.58
C ARG A 278 3.90 19.47 21.92
N SER A 279 5.21 19.63 21.95
CA SER A 279 6.01 19.43 23.15
C SER A 279 5.76 20.57 24.14
N THR A 280 5.73 20.24 25.43
CA THR A 280 5.68 21.22 26.53
C THR A 280 7.06 21.44 27.15
N ASP A 281 8.13 20.93 26.53
CA ASP A 281 9.50 21.07 27.01
C ASP A 281 10.12 22.37 26.48
N ASP A 282 10.70 23.19 27.36
CA ASP A 282 11.34 24.45 26.99
C ASP A 282 12.86 24.30 26.77
N ASP A 283 13.44 23.12 27.03
CA ASP A 283 14.85 22.85 26.78
C ASP A 283 15.11 22.67 25.28
N VAL A 284 15.65 23.71 24.66
CA VAL A 284 16.06 23.75 23.25
C VAL A 284 16.90 22.53 22.85
N ARG A 285 17.79 22.03 23.71
CA ARG A 285 18.62 20.86 23.37
C ARG A 285 17.78 19.60 23.26
N LYS A 286 16.75 19.44 24.08
CA LYS A 286 15.82 18.31 23.99
C LYS A 286 14.93 18.43 22.77
N LEU A 287 14.38 19.61 22.51
CA LEU A 287 13.55 19.86 21.32
C LEU A 287 14.32 19.57 20.02
N VAL A 288 15.58 20.02 19.92
CA VAL A 288 16.46 19.71 18.77
C VAL A 288 16.69 18.20 18.65
N ARG A 289 16.94 17.50 19.76
CA ARG A 289 17.12 16.03 19.76
C ARG A 289 15.84 15.28 19.35
N GLU A 290 14.67 15.79 19.70
CA GLU A 290 13.38 15.24 19.27
C GLU A 290 13.18 15.44 17.79
N ALA A 291 13.41 16.66 17.28
CA ALA A 291 13.28 16.99 15.85
C ALA A 291 14.18 16.09 14.98
N ILE A 292 15.46 15.96 15.35
CA ILE A 292 16.43 15.18 14.58
C ILE A 292 16.07 13.69 14.52
N SER A 293 15.36 13.15 15.52
CA SER A 293 15.01 11.72 15.56
C SER A 293 14.09 11.25 14.41
N TRP A 294 13.41 12.18 13.75
CA TRP A 294 12.53 11.90 12.61
C TRP A 294 13.30 11.66 11.29
N PHE A 295 14.59 11.98 11.25
CA PHE A 295 15.36 11.91 10.00
C PHE A 295 16.07 10.55 9.81
N PRO A 296 15.90 9.89 8.65
CA PRO A 296 16.48 8.57 8.37
C PRO A 296 18.01 8.48 8.50
N HIS A 297 18.74 9.54 8.14
CA HIS A 297 20.21 9.57 8.13
C HIS A 297 20.84 9.44 9.52
N VAL A 298 20.11 9.84 10.56
CA VAL A 298 20.51 9.69 11.98
C VAL A 298 20.60 8.21 12.36
N TRP A 299 19.80 7.38 11.69
CA TRP A 299 19.69 5.95 11.93
C TRP A 299 20.64 5.14 11.05
N ALA A 300 20.90 5.59 9.82
CA ALA A 300 21.76 4.90 8.85
C ALA A 300 23.19 4.69 9.35
N GLN A 301 23.77 5.69 10.07
CA GLN A 301 25.14 5.58 10.59
C GLN A 301 25.26 4.69 11.84
N ARG A 302 24.17 4.46 12.59
CA ARG A 302 24.22 3.73 13.86
C ARG A 302 23.99 2.22 13.71
N VAL A 303 23.36 1.77 12.63
CA VAL A 303 23.23 0.34 12.30
C VAL A 303 24.54 -0.21 11.72
N SER A 304 25.30 0.61 10.98
CA SER A 304 26.59 0.22 10.41
C SER A 304 27.72 0.06 11.44
N MET A 305 27.48 0.41 12.71
CA MET A 305 28.41 0.21 13.83
C MET A 305 28.16 -1.09 14.61
N LYS A 306 27.21 -1.92 14.17
CA LYS A 306 26.89 -3.23 14.79
C LYS A 306 26.77 -4.36 13.76
N VAL A 307 27.63 -4.35 12.74
CA VAL A 307 27.91 -5.53 11.91
C VAL A 307 29.27 -6.06 12.30
#